data_AF-Q5NM07-F1
#
_entry.id   AF-Q5NM07-F1
#
_cell.length_a   1.000
_cell.length_b   1.000
_cell.length_c   1.000
_cell.angle_alpha   90.00
_cell.angle_beta   90.00
_cell.angle_gamma   90.00
#
_symmetry.space_group_name_H-M   'P 1'
#
loop_
_entity.id
_entity.type
_entity.pdbx_description
1 polymer ?
#
loop_
_entity_poly.entity_id
_entity_poly.type
_entity_poly.pdbx_seq_one_letter_code
_entity_poly.pdbx_strand_id
1 'polypeptide(L)'
;MKQGAERQDKDWLFKFLAAFFLGIPLLLGVMGLVGLWCHNDGNPRAISSQLMMWMLSPLWITLLGLSGFFRSSRQAWGILGGLSLFVWAVFFLLRGFCL
;
A
#
# COMPACT_ATOMS: atom_id res chain seq x y z
N MET A 1 5.62 -21.27 -30.65
CA MET A 1 6.42 -20.55 -29.63
C MET A 1 5.80 -19.23 -29.15
N LYS A 2 4.72 -18.69 -29.75
CA LYS A 2 4.14 -17.39 -29.33
C LYS A 2 3.37 -17.39 -28.00
N GLN A 3 2.86 -18.54 -27.55
CA GLN A 3 2.04 -18.62 -26.33
C GLN A 3 2.80 -18.41 -25.01
N GLY A 4 4.14 -18.52 -25.01
CA GLY A 4 4.96 -18.29 -23.80
C GLY A 4 5.13 -16.80 -23.46
N ALA A 5 5.32 -15.95 -24.47
CA ALA A 5 5.53 -14.52 -24.30
C ALA A 5 4.25 -13.80 -23.82
N GLU A 6 3.08 -14.20 -24.34
CA GLU A 6 1.80 -13.57 -24.02
C GLU A 6 1.36 -13.81 -22.55
N ARG A 7 1.74 -14.97 -21.96
CA ARG A 7 1.49 -15.23 -20.53
C ARG A 7 2.34 -14.33 -19.64
N GLN A 8 3.62 -14.17 -19.97
CA GLN A 8 4.55 -13.35 -19.20
C GLN A 8 4.13 -11.88 -19.16
N ASP A 9 3.68 -11.33 -20.29
CA ASP A 9 3.21 -9.94 -20.40
C ASP A 9 1.96 -9.70 -19.53
N LYS A 10 1.03 -10.65 -19.59
CA LYS A 10 -0.21 -10.62 -18.82
C LYS A 10 0.06 -10.76 -17.32
N ASP A 11 0.97 -11.64 -16.91
CA ASP A 11 1.37 -11.79 -15.51
C ASP A 11 1.98 -10.50 -14.95
N TRP A 12 2.74 -9.75 -15.75
CA TRP A 12 3.31 -8.46 -15.35
C TRP A 12 2.25 -7.38 -15.16
N LEU A 13 1.29 -7.26 -16.08
CA LEU A 13 0.16 -6.33 -15.93
C LEU A 13 -0.69 -6.66 -14.70
N PHE A 14 -0.95 -7.94 -14.44
CA PHE A 14 -1.68 -8.36 -13.24
C PHE A 14 -0.93 -8.05 -11.94
N LYS A 15 0.42 -8.08 -11.93
CA LYS A 15 1.23 -7.64 -10.78
C LYS A 15 1.14 -6.14 -10.57
N PHE A 16 1.19 -5.36 -11.65
CA PHE A 16 1.06 -3.91 -11.59
C PHE A 16 -0.33 -3.50 -11.08
N LEU A 17 -1.40 -4.12 -11.61
CA LEU A 17 -2.77 -3.91 -11.12
C LEU A 17 -2.93 -4.31 -9.64
N ALA A 18 -2.28 -5.39 -9.21
CA ALA A 18 -2.24 -5.78 -7.80
C ALA A 18 -1.66 -4.66 -6.93
N ALA A 19 -0.47 -4.18 -7.32
CA ALA A 19 0.24 -3.13 -6.61
C ALA A 19 -0.52 -1.81 -6.62
N PHE A 20 -1.19 -1.50 -7.74
CA PHE A 20 -2.00 -0.29 -7.86
C PHE A 20 -3.26 -0.38 -6.98
N PHE A 21 -4.09 -1.42 -7.14
CA PHE A 21 -5.35 -1.55 -6.41
C PHE A 21 -5.18 -1.85 -4.92
N LEU A 22 -4.26 -2.75 -4.55
CA LEU A 22 -4.00 -3.05 -3.13
C LEU A 22 -3.05 -2.03 -2.48
N GLY A 23 -2.28 -1.29 -3.27
CA GLY A 23 -1.45 -0.20 -2.75
C GLY A 23 -2.29 0.95 -2.19
N ILE A 24 -3.43 1.28 -2.78
CA ILE A 24 -4.31 2.35 -2.27
C ILE A 24 -4.74 2.09 -0.82
N PRO A 25 -5.42 0.97 -0.47
CA PRO A 25 -5.88 0.73 0.89
C PRO A 25 -4.73 0.56 1.89
N LEU A 26 -3.59 -0.01 1.45
CA LEU A 26 -2.38 -0.11 2.27
C LEU A 26 -1.87 1.28 2.66
N LEU A 27 -1.69 2.17 1.67
CA LEU A 27 -1.18 3.51 1.89
C LEU A 27 -2.12 4.36 2.74
N LEU A 28 -3.44 4.24 2.50
CA LEU A 28 -4.45 4.89 3.34
C LEU A 28 -4.39 4.38 4.79
N GLY A 29 -4.24 3.07 4.99
CA GLY A 29 -4.09 2.48 6.33
C GLY A 29 -2.82 2.95 7.03
N VAL A 30 -1.68 3.01 6.32
CA VAL A 30 -0.40 3.52 6.86
C VAL A 30 -0.53 5.00 7.21
N MET A 31 -1.14 5.81 6.35
CA MET A 31 -1.43 7.22 6.63
C MET A 31 -2.33 7.37 7.87
N GLY A 32 -3.36 6.55 8.00
CA GLY A 32 -4.22 6.52 9.20
C GLY A 32 -3.44 6.18 10.47
N LEU A 33 -2.54 5.20 10.42
CA LEU A 33 -1.69 4.81 11.55
C LEU A 33 -0.73 5.93 11.96
N VAL A 34 -0.05 6.54 10.98
CA VAL A 34 0.87 7.67 11.22
C VAL A 34 0.11 8.88 11.75
N GLY A 35 -1.12 9.12 11.27
CA GLY A 35 -1.99 10.19 11.76
C GLY A 35 -2.39 10.01 13.22
N LEU A 36 -2.72 8.77 13.60
CA LEU A 36 -2.99 8.39 14.99
C LEU A 36 -1.75 8.58 15.88
N TRP A 37 -0.56 8.19 15.37
CA TRP A 37 0.69 8.30 16.13
C TRP A 37 1.17 9.75 16.31
N CYS A 38 0.95 10.61 15.31
CA CYS A 38 1.34 12.02 15.36
C CYS A 38 0.39 12.89 16.19
N HIS A 39 -0.70 12.34 16.76
CA HIS A 39 -1.75 13.13 17.41
C HIS A 39 -2.22 14.28 16.49
N ASN A 40 -2.34 14.01 15.19
CA ASN A 40 -2.62 15.06 14.23
C ASN A 40 -4.06 15.54 14.43
N ASP A 41 -4.24 16.72 15.05
CA ASP A 41 -5.52 17.41 15.30
C ASP A 41 -6.28 17.79 14.00
N GLY A 42 -5.93 17.20 12.86
CA GLY A 42 -6.50 17.53 11.56
C GLY A 42 -6.07 18.90 11.05
N ASN A 43 -5.01 19.50 11.61
CA ASN A 43 -4.55 20.82 11.20
C ASN A 43 -3.80 20.73 9.86
N PRO A 44 -4.36 21.28 8.76
CA PRO A 44 -3.75 21.16 7.43
C PRO A 44 -2.45 21.97 7.30
N ARG A 45 -2.14 22.85 8.26
CA ARG A 45 -0.92 23.66 8.28
C ARG A 45 0.23 23.01 9.07
N ALA A 46 0.00 21.86 9.70
CA ALA A 46 1.05 21.13 10.39
C ALA A 46 2.08 20.58 9.39
N ILE A 47 3.37 20.71 9.74
CA ILE A 47 4.49 20.11 8.99
C ILE A 47 4.25 18.61 8.78
N SER A 48 3.64 17.93 9.76
CA SER A 48 3.27 16.51 9.69
C SER A 48 2.33 16.19 8.54
N SER A 49 1.34 17.05 8.26
CA SER A 49 0.38 16.86 7.16
C SER A 49 1.03 17.07 5.79
N GLN A 50 1.96 18.02 5.68
CA GLN A 50 2.75 18.21 4.46
C GLN A 50 3.69 17.03 4.22
N LEU A 51 4.35 16.53 5.26
CA LEU A 51 5.20 15.35 5.19
C LEU A 51 4.41 14.11 4.75
N MET A 52 3.20 13.90 5.29
CA MET A 52 2.30 12.83 4.84
C MET A 52 1.96 12.92 3.35
N MET A 53 1.65 14.13 2.87
CA MET A 53 1.34 14.36 1.46
C MET A 53 2.53 14.02 0.55
N TRP A 54 3.75 14.39 0.98
CA TRP A 54 4.98 14.10 0.25
C TRP A 54 5.46 12.66 0.40
N MET A 55 5.13 11.96 1.49
CA MET A 55 5.48 10.56 1.69
C MET A 55 4.60 9.61 0.90
N LEU A 56 3.35 9.99 0.61
CA LEU A 56 2.42 9.15 -0.14
C LEU A 56 2.95 8.80 -1.54
N SER A 57 3.41 9.79 -2.29
CA SER A 57 3.96 9.63 -3.65
C SER A 57 5.15 8.67 -3.74
N PRO A 58 6.25 8.82 -2.97
CA PRO A 58 7.39 7.91 -3.02
C PRO A 58 7.04 6.52 -2.49
N LEU A 59 6.17 6.40 -1.49
CA LEU A 59 5.67 5.09 -1.05
C LEU A 59 4.90 4.38 -2.16
N TRP A 60 4.04 5.12 -2.88
CA TRP A 60 3.30 4.59 -4.03
C TRP A 60 4.24 4.12 -5.13
N ILE A 61 5.23 4.93 -5.52
CA ILE A 61 6.23 4.56 -6.53
C ILE A 61 7.05 3.35 -6.07
N THR A 62 7.41 3.29 -4.80
CA THR A 62 8.16 2.15 -4.23
C THR A 62 7.33 0.87 -4.31
N LEU A 63 6.02 0.94 -4.02
CA LEU A 63 5.12 -0.20 -4.17
C LEU A 63 4.99 -0.68 -5.63
N LEU A 64 4.88 0.26 -6.56
CA LEU A 64 4.86 -0.05 -7.99
C LEU A 64 6.22 -0.62 -8.47
N GLY A 65 7.34 -0.15 -7.92
CA GLY A 65 8.67 -0.73 -8.19
C GLY A 65 8.82 -2.15 -7.64
N LEU A 66 8.32 -2.40 -6.42
CA LEU A 66 8.31 -3.73 -5.81
C LEU A 66 7.44 -4.73 -6.60
N SER A 67 6.46 -4.28 -7.39
CA SER A 67 5.63 -5.17 -8.20
C SER A 67 6.45 -5.98 -9.22
N GLY A 68 7.61 -5.43 -9.65
CA GLY A 68 8.56 -6.12 -10.52
C GLY A 68 9.41 -7.19 -9.82
N PHE A 69 9.54 -7.13 -8.50
CA PHE A 69 10.32 -8.09 -7.71
C PHE A 69 9.56 -9.39 -7.44
N PHE A 70 8.22 -9.36 -7.50
CA PHE A 70 7.41 -10.56 -7.25
C PHE A 70 7.47 -11.53 -8.42
N ARG A 71 7.85 -12.78 -8.12
CA ARG A 71 7.97 -13.87 -9.10
C ARG A 71 6.60 -14.31 -9.65
N SER A 72 5.52 -14.16 -8.87
CA SER A 72 4.15 -14.53 -9.26
C SER A 72 3.11 -13.48 -8.85
N SER A 73 2.10 -13.27 -9.71
CA SER A 73 1.00 -12.31 -9.48
C SER A 73 0.12 -12.71 -8.30
N ARG A 74 -0.05 -14.01 -8.05
CA ARG A 74 -0.76 -14.53 -6.86
C ARG A 74 -0.02 -14.20 -5.56
N GLN A 75 1.30 -14.29 -5.58
CA GLN A 75 2.13 -13.96 -4.42
C GLN A 75 2.06 -12.46 -4.10
N ALA A 76 2.07 -11.61 -5.14
CA ALA A 76 1.90 -10.16 -4.97
C ALA A 76 0.54 -9.83 -4.32
N TRP A 77 -0.55 -10.42 -4.81
CA TRP A 77 -1.89 -10.26 -4.21
C TRP A 77 -1.95 -10.74 -2.76
N GLY A 78 -1.40 -11.93 -2.47
CA GLY A 78 -1.38 -12.48 -1.13
C GLY A 78 -0.59 -11.63 -0.14
N ILE A 79 0.59 -11.15 -0.54
CA ILE A 79 1.46 -10.33 0.31
C ILE A 79 0.86 -8.94 0.50
N LEU A 80 0.48 -8.23 -0.58
CA LEU A 80 -0.14 -6.90 -0.43
C LEU A 80 -1.48 -6.96 0.29
N GLY A 81 -2.28 -8.00 0.04
CA GLY A 81 -3.56 -8.22 0.71
C GLY A 81 -3.38 -8.50 2.19
N GLY A 82 -2.46 -9.41 2.53
CA GLY A 82 -2.10 -9.69 3.90
C GLY A 82 -1.56 -8.46 4.63
N LEU A 83 -0.69 -7.69 3.98
CA LEU A 83 -0.13 -6.47 4.56
C LEU A 83 -1.20 -5.38 4.74
N SER A 84 -2.13 -5.23 3.78
CA SER A 84 -3.26 -4.30 3.87
C SER A 84 -4.19 -4.67 5.04
N LEU A 85 -4.55 -5.95 5.16
CA LEU A 85 -5.36 -6.45 6.27
C LEU A 85 -4.64 -6.27 7.60
N PHE A 86 -3.33 -6.53 7.65
CA PHE A 86 -2.53 -6.36 8.85
C PHE A 86 -2.50 -4.89 9.31
N VAL A 87 -2.23 -3.95 8.39
CA VAL A 87 -2.23 -2.51 8.70
C VAL A 87 -3.59 -2.06 9.23
N TRP A 88 -4.68 -2.50 8.59
CA TRP A 88 -6.05 -2.19 9.04
C TRP A 88 -6.39 -2.83 10.39
N ALA A 89 -5.97 -4.07 10.62
CA ALA A 89 -6.15 -4.75 11.90
C ALA A 89 -5.43 -4.00 13.02
N VAL A 90 -4.18 -3.59 12.80
CA VAL A 90 -3.42 -2.77 13.77
C VAL A 90 -4.11 -1.41 13.97
N PHE A 91 -4.60 -0.77 12.91
CA PHE A 91 -5.34 0.49 13.04
C PHE A 91 -6.59 0.35 13.90
N PHE A 92 -7.42 -0.68 13.66
CA PHE A 92 -8.61 -0.94 14.47
C PHE A 92 -8.26 -1.34 15.91
N LEU A 93 -7.20 -2.12 16.11
CA LEU A 93 -6.74 -2.47 17.46
C LEU A 93 -6.29 -1.24 18.23
N LEU A 94 -5.45 -0.38 17.64
CA LEU A 94 -4.99 0.86 18.26
C LEU A 94 -6.16 1.82 18.51
N ARG A 95 -7.07 1.96 17.55
CA ARG A 95 -8.24 2.82 17.68
C ARG A 95 -9.25 2.29 18.70
N GLY A 96 -9.41 0.96 18.81
CA GLY A 96 -10.31 0.31 19.75
C GLY A 96 -9.75 0.19 21.17
N PHE A 97 -8.42 0.11 21.34
CA PHE A 97 -7.78 0.16 22.66
C PHE A 97 -7.69 1.58 23.22
N CYS A 98 -7.70 2.62 22.38
CA CYS A 98 -7.56 4.02 22.78
C CYS A 98 -8.91 4.75 22.95
N LEU A 99 -10.03 4.01 22.99
CA LEU A 99 -11.41 4.52 23.16
C LEU A 99 -12.02 3.90 24.40
#